data_AF-A0A503EBV5-F1
#
_entry.id   AF-A0A503EBV5-F1
#
_cell.length_a   1.000
_cell.length_b   1.000
_cell.length_c   1.000
_cell.angle_alpha   90.00
_cell.angle_beta   90.00
_cell.angle_gamma   90.00
#
_symmetry.space_group_name_H-M   'P 1'
#
loop_
_entity.id
_entity.type
_entity.pdbx_description
1 polymer ?
#
loop_
_entity_poly.entity_id
_entity_poly.type
_entity_poly.pdbx_seq_one_letter_code
_entity_poly.pdbx_strand_id
1 'polypeptide(L)'
;MADYLADVKKYDAAASADAVEKIVKHLGIALRNRDSSLVSCTDPKELARVKESWVAKKLGVSDGAKADAAIEKTCKAMHADNTKNRVTFYYLVAKDLGKLGSL
;
A
#
# COMPACT_ATOMS: atom_id res chain seq x y z
N MET A 1 -16.81 5.40 9.00
CA MET A 1 -15.98 5.26 7.78
C MET A 1 -14.53 5.40 8.20
N ALA A 2 -13.63 4.55 7.73
CA ALA A 2 -12.20 4.74 7.99
C ALA A 2 -11.71 5.98 7.24
N ASP A 3 -11.07 6.91 7.95
CA ASP A 3 -10.46 8.08 7.34
C ASP A 3 -9.07 7.71 6.80
N TYR A 4 -9.06 7.07 5.63
CA TYR A 4 -7.83 6.60 4.99
C TYR A 4 -6.91 7.76 4.59
N LEU A 5 -7.46 8.92 4.22
CA LEU A 5 -6.65 10.07 3.84
C LEU A 5 -5.90 10.62 5.05
N ALA A 6 -6.55 10.72 6.21
CA ALA A 6 -5.87 11.13 7.44
C ALA A 6 -4.74 10.16 7.82
N ASP A 7 -4.97 8.85 7.67
CA ASP A 7 -3.95 7.84 7.96
C ASP A 7 -2.74 7.94 7.01
N VAL A 8 -2.99 8.10 5.70
CA VAL A 8 -1.96 8.35 4.70
C VAL A 8 -1.18 9.64 5.00
N LYS A 9 -1.86 10.71 5.43
CA LYS A 9 -1.24 12.01 5.74
C LYS A 9 -0.28 11.99 6.91
N LYS A 10 -0.31 10.95 7.77
CA LYS A 10 0.73 10.73 8.79
C LYS A 10 2.11 10.50 8.16
N TYR A 11 2.13 9.93 6.97
CA TYR A 11 3.36 9.59 6.22
C TYR A 11 3.63 10.55 5.06
N ASP A 12 2.59 11.17 4.53
CA ASP A 12 2.68 12.10 3.42
C ASP A 12 1.66 13.23 3.52
N ALA A 13 2.06 14.34 4.13
CA ALA A 13 1.18 15.50 4.32
C ALA A 13 0.61 16.06 2.99
N ALA A 14 1.31 15.85 1.87
CA ALA A 14 0.91 16.30 0.54
C ALA A 14 0.02 15.28 -0.21
N ALA A 15 -0.40 14.19 0.44
CA ALA A 15 -1.18 13.15 -0.21
C ALA A 15 -2.48 13.67 -0.81
N SER A 16 -2.71 13.32 -2.08
CA SER A 16 -3.93 13.63 -2.81
C SER A 16 -5.07 12.69 -2.43
N ALA A 17 -6.25 13.26 -2.18
CA ALA A 17 -7.47 12.50 -1.92
C ALA A 17 -7.81 11.55 -3.09
N ASP A 18 -7.60 11.99 -4.34
CA ASP A 18 -7.90 11.21 -5.54
C ASP A 18 -7.06 9.94 -5.63
N ALA A 19 -5.76 10.03 -5.29
CA ALA A 19 -4.87 8.88 -5.28
C ALA A 19 -5.31 7.85 -4.22
N VAL A 20 -5.68 8.32 -3.03
CA VAL A 20 -6.20 7.46 -1.96
C VAL A 20 -7.53 6.83 -2.36
N GLU A 21 -8.45 7.59 -2.95
CA GLU A 21 -9.75 7.07 -3.38
C GLU A 21 -9.62 5.99 -4.46
N LYS A 22 -8.70 6.16 -5.42
CA LYS A 22 -8.40 5.14 -6.43
C LYS A 22 -7.89 3.84 -5.81
N ILE A 23 -7.05 3.92 -4.77
CA ILE A 23 -6.58 2.75 -4.01
C ILE A 23 -7.74 2.09 -3.25
N VAL A 24 -8.59 2.88 -2.59
CA VAL A 24 -9.78 2.37 -1.88
C VAL A 24 -10.71 1.64 -2.84
N LYS A 25 -10.99 2.22 -4.01
CA LYS A 25 -11.79 1.59 -5.08
C LYS A 25 -11.17 0.28 -5.56
N HIS A 26 -9.85 0.24 -5.74
CA HIS A 26 -9.13 -0.98 -6.11
C HIS A 26 -9.26 -2.09 -5.05
N LEU A 27 -9.11 -1.75 -3.76
CA LEU A 27 -9.14 -2.72 -2.68
C LEU A 27 -10.56 -3.23 -2.38
N GLY A 28 -11.59 -2.40 -2.55
CA GLY A 28 -12.99 -2.82 -2.57
C GLY A 28 -13.38 -3.76 -1.42
N ILE A 29 -13.73 -5.01 -1.74
CA ILE A 29 -14.16 -6.03 -0.77
C ILE A 29 -13.09 -6.34 0.28
N ALA A 30 -11.80 -6.23 -0.05
CA ALA A 30 -10.71 -6.48 0.90
C ALA A 30 -10.75 -5.52 2.10
N LEU A 31 -11.40 -4.36 1.98
CA LEU A 31 -11.54 -3.40 3.08
C LEU A 31 -12.70 -3.74 4.02
N ARG A 32 -13.57 -4.72 3.69
CA ARG A 32 -14.72 -5.10 4.52
C ARG A 32 -14.36 -6.05 5.66
N ASN A 33 -13.22 -6.72 5.58
CA ASN A 33 -12.70 -7.60 6.63
C ASN A 33 -11.40 -6.99 7.20
N ARG A 34 -11.27 -7.06 8.54
CA ARG A 34 -10.14 -6.50 9.28
C ARG A 34 -8.81 -7.05 8.80
N ASP A 35 -8.66 -8.37 8.68
CA ASP A 35 -7.38 -9.00 8.34
C ASP A 35 -6.95 -8.64 6.92
N SER A 36 -7.89 -8.65 5.97
CA SER A 36 -7.61 -8.23 4.59
C SER A 36 -7.43 -6.71 4.45
N SER A 37 -7.90 -5.91 5.41
CA SER A 37 -7.64 -4.46 5.43
C SER A 37 -6.25 -4.09 5.95
N LEU A 38 -5.48 -5.06 6.47
CA LEU A 38 -4.13 -4.86 7.00
C LEU A 38 -3.09 -5.61 6.17
N VAL A 39 -1.81 -5.23 6.34
CA VAL A 39 -0.65 -5.90 5.74
C VAL A 39 0.31 -6.36 6.84
N SER A 40 0.65 -7.65 6.83
CA SER A 40 1.65 -8.20 7.75
C SER A 40 3.03 -8.18 7.09
N CYS A 41 3.92 -7.33 7.59
CA CYS A 41 5.30 -7.22 7.10
C CYS A 41 6.20 -8.39 7.50
N THR A 42 5.74 -9.23 8.43
CA THR A 42 6.47 -10.42 8.89
C THR A 42 5.96 -11.69 8.21
N ASP A 43 4.95 -11.60 7.35
CA ASP A 43 4.44 -12.73 6.56
C ASP A 43 4.95 -12.65 5.11
N PRO A 44 5.92 -13.49 4.72
CA PRO A 44 6.46 -13.51 3.36
C PRO A 44 5.41 -13.80 2.29
N LYS A 45 4.36 -14.58 2.60
CA LYS A 45 3.28 -14.89 1.64
C LYS A 45 2.42 -13.66 1.38
N GLU A 46 2.16 -12.89 2.42
CA GLU A 46 1.45 -11.62 2.30
C GLU A 46 2.25 -10.63 1.44
N LEU A 47 3.56 -10.48 1.70
CA LEU A 47 4.42 -9.61 0.91
C LEU A 47 4.52 -10.06 -0.55
N ALA A 48 4.61 -11.37 -0.81
CA ALA A 48 4.58 -11.92 -2.17
C ALA A 48 3.27 -11.60 -2.90
N ARG A 49 2.12 -11.67 -2.21
CA ARG A 49 0.82 -11.29 -2.78
C ARG A 49 0.76 -9.80 -3.12
N VAL A 50 1.28 -8.94 -2.25
CA VAL A 50 1.38 -7.50 -2.52
C VAL A 50 2.27 -7.25 -3.74
N LYS A 51 3.43 -7.88 -3.81
CA LYS A 51 4.34 -7.79 -4.97
C LYS A 51 3.65 -8.21 -6.27
N GLU A 52 3.00 -9.37 -6.28
CA GLU A 52 2.36 -9.89 -7.49
C GLU A 52 1.13 -9.07 -7.91
N SER A 53 0.20 -8.84 -6.97
CA SER A 53 -1.11 -8.29 -7.30
C SER A 53 -1.10 -6.78 -7.39
N TRP A 54 -0.42 -6.11 -6.47
CA TRP A 54 -0.35 -4.65 -6.45
C TRP A 54 0.78 -4.15 -7.35
N VAL A 55 2.03 -4.56 -7.07
CA VAL A 55 3.20 -3.98 -7.75
C VAL A 55 3.30 -4.43 -9.20
N ALA A 56 3.24 -5.73 -9.46
CA ALA A 56 3.37 -6.25 -10.82
C ALA A 56 2.10 -6.04 -11.65
N LYS A 57 0.93 -6.51 -11.20
CA LYS A 57 -0.30 -6.45 -12.00
C LYS A 57 -0.92 -5.05 -12.07
N LYS A 58 -1.08 -4.35 -10.95
CA LYS A 58 -1.79 -3.05 -10.92
C LYS A 58 -0.88 -1.85 -11.22
N LEU A 59 0.36 -1.84 -10.73
CA LEU A 59 1.31 -0.74 -11.01
C LEU A 59 2.21 -0.98 -12.24
N GLY A 60 2.20 -2.20 -12.79
CA GLY A 60 2.97 -2.55 -13.99
C GLY A 60 4.49 -2.58 -13.78
N VAL A 61 4.96 -2.87 -12.56
CA VAL A 61 6.39 -2.95 -12.24
C VAL A 61 6.82 -4.41 -12.19
N SER A 62 7.51 -4.87 -13.24
CA SER A 62 8.02 -6.24 -13.36
C SER A 62 9.41 -6.45 -12.72
N ASP A 63 10.10 -5.37 -12.37
CA ASP A 63 11.38 -5.42 -11.68
C ASP A 63 11.20 -5.90 -10.23
N GLY A 64 11.51 -7.18 -10.01
CA GLY A 64 11.31 -7.83 -8.72
C GLY A 64 12.12 -7.20 -7.59
N ALA A 65 13.35 -6.73 -7.87
CA ALA A 65 14.21 -6.12 -6.86
C ALA A 65 13.70 -4.74 -6.44
N LYS A 66 13.22 -3.94 -7.40
CA LYS A 66 12.54 -2.66 -7.08
C LYS A 66 11.27 -2.88 -6.28
N ALA A 67 10.49 -3.90 -6.63
CA ALA A 67 9.27 -4.22 -5.90
C ALA A 67 9.56 -4.60 -4.44
N ASP A 68 10.55 -5.48 -4.21
CA ASP A 68 10.95 -5.88 -2.86
C ASP A 68 11.47 -4.70 -2.05
N ALA A 69 12.32 -3.86 -2.65
CA ALA A 69 12.88 -2.68 -2.00
C ALA A 69 11.79 -1.68 -1.56
N ALA A 70 10.80 -1.41 -2.42
CA ALA A 70 9.69 -0.51 -2.11
C ALA A 70 8.80 -1.06 -0.98
N ILE A 71 8.52 -2.37 -1.01
CA ILE A 71 7.74 -3.05 0.03
C ILE A 71 8.49 -3.03 1.37
N GLU A 72 9.79 -3.38 1.38
CA GLU A 72 10.61 -3.40 2.59
C GLU A 72 10.73 -1.99 3.19
N LYS A 73 10.96 -0.97 2.35
CA LYS A 73 11.00 0.43 2.78
C LYS A 73 9.69 0.86 3.41
N THR A 74 8.55 0.47 2.83
CA THR A 74 7.23 0.74 3.41
C THR A 74 7.03 0.03 4.75
N CYS A 75 7.46 -1.23 4.87
CA CYS A 75 7.43 -1.97 6.12
C CYS A 75 8.25 -1.30 7.23
N LYS A 76 9.43 -0.77 6.90
CA LYS A 76 10.27 0.03 7.82
C LYS A 76 9.61 1.35 8.20
N ALA A 77 9.03 2.06 7.24
CA ALA A 77 8.34 3.33 7.48
C ALA A 77 7.19 3.15 8.49
N MET A 78 6.41 2.07 8.34
CA MET A 78 5.28 1.77 9.21
C MET A 78 5.64 0.85 10.39
N HIS A 79 6.92 0.71 10.77
CA HIS A 79 7.32 -0.29 11.78
C HIS A 79 6.68 -0.03 13.15
N ALA A 80 6.50 1.24 13.52
CA ALA A 80 5.90 1.67 14.79
C ALA A 80 4.38 1.44 14.83
N ASP A 81 3.74 1.21 13.68
CA ASP A 81 2.32 0.92 13.63
C ASP A 81 2.05 -0.55 13.96
N ASN A 82 1.27 -0.75 15.03
CA ASN A 82 0.74 -2.07 15.41
C ASN A 82 -0.20 -2.65 14.33
N THR A 83 -0.82 -1.80 13.52
CA THR A 83 -1.68 -2.19 12.41
C THR A 83 -1.31 -1.39 11.17
N LYS A 84 -0.81 -2.06 10.14
CA LYS A 84 -0.42 -1.42 8.88
C LYS A 84 -1.60 -1.45 7.92
N ASN A 85 -2.35 -0.35 7.83
CA ASN A 85 -3.51 -0.26 6.96
C ASN A 85 -3.12 -0.48 5.49
N ARG A 86 -3.82 -1.37 4.78
CA ARG A 86 -3.49 -1.75 3.40
C ARG A 86 -3.59 -0.56 2.43
N VAL A 87 -4.50 0.39 2.65
CA VAL A 87 -4.60 1.61 1.81
C VAL A 87 -3.33 2.44 1.96
N THR A 88 -2.92 2.71 3.19
CA THR A 88 -1.68 3.46 3.51
C THR A 88 -0.45 2.73 2.97
N PHE A 89 -0.38 1.42 3.16
CA PHE A 89 0.70 0.60 2.63
C PHE A 89 0.80 0.69 1.10
N TYR A 90 -0.33 0.55 0.40
CA TYR A 90 -0.38 0.58 -1.07
C TYR A 90 -0.02 1.96 -1.61
N TYR A 91 -0.44 3.02 -0.92
CA TYR A 91 -0.08 4.39 -1.24
C TYR A 91 1.44 4.60 -1.17
N LEU A 92 2.07 4.19 -0.07
CA LEU A 92 3.52 4.38 0.13
C LEU A 92 4.36 3.59 -0.88
N VAL A 93 3.96 2.36 -1.19
CA VAL A 93 4.60 1.57 -2.25
C VAL A 93 4.45 2.24 -3.61
N ALA A 94 3.24 2.71 -3.97
CA ALA A 94 3.02 3.40 -5.24
C ALA A 94 3.77 4.74 -5.30
N LYS A 95 3.90 5.46 -4.18
CA LYS A 95 4.71 6.69 -4.07
C LYS A 95 6.17 6.42 -4.33
N ASP A 96 6.74 5.42 -3.65
CA ASP A 96 8.17 5.07 -3.79
C ASP A 96 8.52 4.65 -5.21
N LEU A 97 7.61 3.95 -5.88
CA LEU A 97 7.77 3.53 -7.27
C LEU A 97 7.44 4.63 -8.30
N GLY A 98 7.00 5.81 -7.87
CA GLY A 98 6.59 6.91 -8.77
C GLY A 98 5.32 6.61 -9.59
N LYS A 99 4.44 5.75 -9.07
CA LYS A 99 3.26 5.21 -9.76
C LYS A 99 1.92 5.80 -9.30
N LEU A 100 1.92 6.80 -8.42
CA LEU A 100 0.68 7.48 -7.99
C LEU A 100 -0.11 8.10 -9.17
N GLY A 101 0.60 8.62 -10.19
CA GLY A 101 -0.03 9.19 -11.39
C GLY A 101 -0.70 8.16 -12.31
N SER A 102 -0.33 6.88 -12.19
CA SER A 102 -0.87 5.78 -13.00
C SER A 102 -2.02 5.00 -12.34
N LEU A 103 -2.48 5.45 -11.17
CA LEU A 103 -3.52 4.78 -10.39
C LEU A 103 -4.91 4.80 -11.05
#